data_AF-A0A3D1BGG2-F1
#
_entry.id   AF-A0A3D1BGG2-F1
#
_cell.length_a   1.000
_cell.length_b   1.000
_cell.length_c   1.000
_cell.angle_alpha   90.00
_cell.angle_beta   90.00
_cell.angle_gamma   90.00
#
_symmetry.space_group_name_H-M   'P 1'
#
loop_
_entity.id
_entity.type
_entity.pdbx_description
1 polymer ?
#
loop_
_entity_poly.entity_id
_entity_poly.type
_entity_poly.pdbx_seq_one_letter_code
_entity_poly.pdbx_strand_id
1 'polypeptide(L)' 'MTIPFFQVTAFSQSVFGGNQACVMPMEAWLSDELLLQIARENAVAETAYLKRLDPGVYALRWFTPDLEMDLCG' A
#
# COMPACT_ATOMS: atom_id res chain seq x y z
N MET A 1 -6.00 -17.00 3.11
CA MET A 1 -5.08 -16.00 3.72
C MET A 1 -5.83 -14.69 3.77
N THR A 2 -5.79 -13.96 4.88
CA THR A 2 -6.48 -12.68 5.04
C THR A 2 -5.46 -11.62 5.37
N ILE A 3 -5.49 -10.49 4.66
CA ILE A 3 -4.55 -9.39 4.84
C ILE A 3 -5.37 -8.15 5.23
N PRO A 4 -5.01 -7.44 6.32
CA PRO A 4 -5.66 -6.17 6.66
C PRO A 4 -5.53 -5.16 5.53
N PHE A 5 -6.63 -4.47 5.23
CA PHE A 5 -6.72 -3.48 4.16
C PHE A 5 -7.31 -2.19 4.71
N PHE A 6 -6.64 -1.07 4.40
CA PHE A 6 -7.11 0.26 4.74
C PHE A 6 -7.08 1.12 3.49
N GLN A 7 -8.22 1.71 3.13
CA GLN A 7 -8.27 2.77 2.14
C GLN A 7 -8.22 4.12 2.86
N VAL A 8 -7.28 4.97 2.46
CA VAL A 8 -7.03 6.27 3.08
C VAL A 8 -7.05 7.38 2.04
N THR A 9 -7.33 8.61 2.49
CA THR A 9 -7.22 9.82 1.68
C THR A 9 -6.10 10.70 2.23
N ALA A 10 -4.96 10.72 1.54
CA ALA A 10 -3.86 11.60 1.88
C ALA A 10 -4.20 13.06 1.54
N PHE A 11 -3.61 14.02 2.25
CA PHE A 11 -3.76 15.47 2.03
C PHE A 11 -5.19 16.03 2.18
N SER A 12 -6.07 15.30 2.86
CA SER A 12 -7.45 15.73 3.09
C SER A 12 -7.95 15.34 4.47
N GLN A 13 -8.79 16.21 5.07
CA GLN A 13 -9.59 15.87 6.25
C GLN A 13 -11.02 15.44 5.88
N SER A 14 -11.38 15.52 4.60
CA SER A 14 -12.66 15.06 4.05
C SER A 14 -12.51 13.70 3.38
N VAL A 15 -13.49 12.82 3.61
CA VAL A 15 -13.54 11.43 3.11
C VAL A 15 -13.53 11.32 1.58
N PHE A 16 -13.93 12.37 0.87
CA PHE A 16 -13.97 12.40 -0.61
C PHE A 16 -13.04 13.47 -1.22
N GLY A 17 -11.98 13.85 -0.50
CA GLY A 17 -10.94 14.74 -1.01
C GLY A 17 -9.56 14.11 -0.96
N GLY A 18 -8.56 14.82 -1.48
CA GLY A 18 -7.16 14.38 -1.42
C GLY A 18 -6.82 13.28 -2.43
N ASN A 19 -5.72 12.56 -2.18
CA ASN A 19 -5.28 11.44 -2.99
C ASN A 19 -5.61 10.11 -2.30
N GLN A 20 -6.23 9.18 -3.03
CA GLN A 20 -6.58 7.87 -2.47
C GLN A 20 -5.39 6.93 -2.53
N ALA A 21 -5.16 6.23 -1.42
CA ALA A 21 -4.16 5.17 -1.34
C ALA A 21 -4.71 3.97 -0.56
N CYS A 22 -4.17 2.80 -0.87
CA CYS A 22 -4.41 1.58 -0.10
C CYS A 22 -3.18 1.27 0.77
N VAL A 23 -3.40 0.89 2.02
CA VAL A 23 -2.37 0.57 2.99
C VAL A 23 -2.64 -0.83 3.52
N MET A 24 -1.68 -1.75 3.32
CA MET A 24 -1.83 -3.16 3.63
C MET A 24 -0.68 -3.66 4.51
N PRO A 25 -0.88 -3.76 5.84
CA PRO A 25 0.07 -4.39 6.75
C PRO A 25 0.23 -5.89 6.50
N MET A 26 1.47 -6.38 6.54
CA MET A 26 1.83 -7.76 6.24
C MET A 26 2.83 -8.31 7.28
N GLU A 27 2.73 -9.60 7.59
CA GLU A 27 3.70 -10.32 8.42
C GLU A 27 4.98 -10.67 7.63
N ALA A 28 4.82 -10.95 6.33
CA ALA A 28 5.89 -11.28 5.40
C ALA A 28 5.56 -10.76 4.00
N TRP A 29 6.60 -10.56 3.19
CA TRP A 29 6.41 -10.18 1.80
C TRP A 29 5.85 -11.34 0.99
N LEU A 30 4.86 -11.02 0.16
CA LEU A 30 4.46 -11.89 -0.93
C LEU A 30 5.45 -11.74 -2.09
N SER A 31 5.30 -12.57 -3.13
CA SER A 31 6.06 -12.37 -4.36
C SER A 31 5.69 -11.03 -5.01
N ASP A 32 6.65 -10.45 -5.72
CA ASP A 32 6.48 -9.16 -6.40
C ASP A 32 5.31 -9.20 -7.39
N GLU A 33 5.12 -10.33 -8.08
CA GLU A 33 3.99 -10.55 -8.98
C GLU A 33 2.64 -10.47 -8.25
N LEU A 34 2.54 -11.05 -7.06
CA LEU A 34 1.29 -11.02 -6.29
C LEU A 34 1.04 -9.64 -5.69
N LEU A 35 2.09 -8.95 -5.22
CA LEU A 35 1.97 -7.55 -4.77
C LEU A 35 1.53 -6.63 -5.92
N LEU A 36 2.03 -6.85 -7.13
CA LEU A 36 1.62 -6.07 -8.29
C LEU A 36 0.16 -6.39 -8.70
N GLN A 37 -0.25 -7.66 -8.66
CA GLN A 37 -1.65 -8.04 -8.91
C GLN A 37 -2.61 -7.43 -7.89
N ILE A 38 -2.25 -7.40 -6.60
CA ILE A 38 -3.05 -6.75 -5.56
C ILE A 38 -3.13 -5.23 -5.81
N ALA A 39 -2.02 -4.58 -6.17
CA ALA A 39 -2.02 -3.15 -6.47
C ALA A 39 -2.90 -2.79 -7.67
N ARG A 40 -2.93 -3.66 -8.69
CA ARG A 40 -3.88 -3.56 -9.83
C ARG A 40 -5.32 -3.68 -9.39
N GLU A 41 -5.63 -4.69 -8.57
CA GLU A 41 -6.98 -4.94 -8.09
C GLU A 41 -7.51 -3.79 -7.23
N ASN A 42 -6.64 -3.17 -6.42
CA ASN A 42 -7.01 -2.02 -5.60
C ASN A 42 -7.43 -0.78 -6.43
N ALA A 43 -6.96 -0.67 -7.68
CA ALA A 43 -7.35 0.35 -8.65
C ALA A 43 -7.28 1.81 -8.14
N VAL A 44 -6.33 2.10 -7.25
CA VAL A 44 -5.97 3.45 -6.78
C VAL A 44 -4.62 3.86 -7.37
N ALA A 45 -4.26 5.13 -7.21
CA ALA A 45 -2.97 5.64 -7.67
C ALA A 45 -1.81 4.84 -7.06
N GLU A 46 -1.85 4.61 -5.74
CA GLU A 46 -0.80 3.87 -5.04
C GLU A 46 -1.33 2.90 -3.96
N THR A 47 -0.68 1.74 -3.88
CA THR A 47 -0.80 0.77 -2.79
C THR A 47 0.52 0.66 -2.03
N ALA A 48 0.45 0.81 -0.71
CA ALA A 48 1.57 0.70 0.22
C ALA A 48 1.49 -0.63 0.98
N TYR A 49 2.57 -1.41 0.92
CA TYR A 49 2.72 -2.64 1.71
C TYR A 49 3.66 -2.36 2.88
N LEU A 50 3.18 -2.60 4.11
CA LEU A 50 3.94 -2.34 5.33
C LEU A 50 4.32 -3.64 5.99
N LYS A 51 5.60 -3.83 6.27
CA LYS A 51 6.08 -4.92 7.11
C LYS A 51 6.75 -4.35 8.33
N ARG A 52 6.28 -4.71 9.53
CA ARG A 52 6.93 -4.33 10.78
C ARG A 52 8.28 -5.04 10.87
N LEU A 53 9.33 -4.28 11.17
CA LEU A 53 10.66 -4.82 11.47
C LEU A 53 10.90 -4.84 12.97
N ASP A 54 10.59 -3.73 13.65
CA ASP A 54 10.80 -3.52 15.08
C ASP A 54 9.69 -2.61 15.66
N PRO A 55 9.65 -2.36 16.99
CA PRO A 55 8.77 -1.35 17.57
C PRO A 55 8.98 0.04 16.93
N GLY A 56 8.01 0.48 16.13
CA GLY A 56 8.04 1.79 15.46
C GLY A 56 8.85 1.82 14.15
N VAL A 57 9.45 0.70 13.74
CA VAL A 57 10.24 0.61 12.49
C VAL A 57 9.54 -0.31 11.51
N TYR A 58 9.35 0.19 10.29
CA TYR A 58 8.64 -0.51 9.23
C TYR A 58 9.44 -0.44 7.93
N ALA A 59 9.43 -1.55 7.20
CA ALA A 59 9.77 -1.56 5.79
C ALA A 59 8.51 -1.26 4.97
N LEU A 60 8.69 -0.51 3.89
CA LEU A 60 7.65 -0.07 2.98
C LEU A 60 8.01 -0.49 1.57
N ARG A 61 7.00 -0.90 0.81
CA ARG A 61 7.07 -1.05 -0.64
C ARG A 61 5.86 -0.36 -1.27
N TRP A 62 6.08 0.36 -2.37
CA TRP A 62 5.06 1.17 -3.03
C TRP A 62 4.81 0.64 -4.43
N PHE A 63 3.54 0.49 -4.78
CA PHE A 63 3.15 0.00 -6.09
C PHE A 63 2.07 0.92 -6.66
N THR A 64 2.26 1.31 -7.92
CA THR A 64 1.13 1.68 -8.77
C THR A 64 0.48 0.39 -9.30
N PRO A 65 -0.65 0.48 -10.03
CA PRO A 65 -1.16 -0.67 -10.77
C PRO A 65 -0.16 -1.26 -11.77
N ASP A 66 0.85 -0.50 -12.21
CA ASP A 66 1.72 -0.93 -13.31
C ASP A 66 3.07 -1.46 -12.84
N LEU A 67 3.63 -0.92 -11.75
CA LEU A 67 4.98 -1.21 -11.31
C LEU A 67 5.24 -0.88 -9.82
N GLU A 68 6.36 -1.41 -9.31
CA GLU A 68 6.92 -1.00 -8.01
C GLU A 68 7.74 0.28 -8.15
N MET A 69 7.64 1.17 -7.16
CA MET A 69 8.39 2.43 -7.09
C MET A 69 9.24 2.50 -5.82
N ASP A 70 10.42 3.11 -5.95
CA ASP A 70 11.35 3.28 -4.83
C ASP A 70 10.84 4.27 -3.77
N LEU A 71 10.03 5.24 -4.17
CA LEU A 71 9.46 6.25 -3.27
C LEU A 71 8.15 6.81 -3.83
N CYS A 72 7.16 6.98 -2.94
CA CYS A 72 5.90 7.65 -3.18
C CYS A 72 5.61 8.58 -1.99
N GLY A 73 4.98 9.73 -2.25
CA GLY A 73 4.63 10.75 -1.26
C GLY A 73 3.62 11.73 -1.81
#